data_AF-A0A530BQU6-F1
#
_entry.id   AF-A0A530BQU6-F1
#
_cell.length_a   1.000
_cell.length_b   1.000
_cell.length_c   1.000
_cell.angle_alpha   90.00
_cell.angle_beta   90.00
_cell.angle_gamma   90.00
#
_symmetry.space_group_name_H-M   'P 1'
#
loop_
_entity.id
_entity.type
_entity.pdbx_description
1 polymer ?
#
loop_
_entity_poly.entity_id
_entity_poly.type
_entity_poly.pdbx_seq_one_letter_code
_entity_poly.pdbx_strand_id
1 'polypeptide(L)' 'MKPTLDSDLLRTFVAVAETGNFTKAAEKAGRTQSAVSM' A
#
# COMPACT_ATOMS: atom_id res chain seq x y z
N MET A 1 21.55 -11.83 5.19
CA MET A 1 20.18 -11.85 5.74
C MET A 1 19.23 -11.46 4.61
N LYS A 2 18.18 -12.23 4.31
CA LYS A 2 17.22 -11.92 3.24
C LYS A 2 16.11 -11.04 3.84
N PRO A 3 15.74 -9.90 3.24
CA PRO A 3 14.65 -9.09 3.75
C PRO A 3 13.35 -9.91 3.71
N THR A 4 12.61 -9.86 4.81
CA THR A 4 11.27 -10.45 4.91
C THR A 4 10.31 -9.59 4.11
N LEU A 5 9.52 -10.23 3.24
CA LEU A 5 8.45 -9.54 2.52
C LEU A 5 7.27 -9.34 3.47
N ASP A 6 6.97 -8.07 3.75
CA ASP A 6 5.80 -7.70 4.54
C ASP A 6 4.53 -7.81 3.68
N SER A 7 3.61 -8.66 4.10
CA SER A 7 2.36 -8.90 3.39
C SER A 7 1.47 -7.66 3.33
N ASP A 8 1.53 -6.78 4.33
CA ASP A 8 0.73 -5.55 4.37
C ASP A 8 1.28 -4.52 3.38
N LEU A 9 2.61 -4.46 3.22
CA LEU A 9 3.22 -3.67 2.15
C LEU A 9 2.86 -4.20 0.76
N LEU A 10 2.86 -5.52 0.58
CA LEU A 10 2.45 -6.14 -0.69
C LEU A 10 0.98 -5.87 -1.02
N ARG A 11 0.07 -5.95 -0.04
CA ARG A 11 -1.34 -5.58 -0.22
C ARG A 11 -1.50 -4.11 -0.57
N THR A 12 -0.75 -3.23 0.10
CA THR A 12 -0.75 -1.79 -0.18
C THR A 12 -0.26 -1.51 -1.61
N PHE A 13 0.80 -2.18 -2.05
CA PHE A 13 1.32 -2.10 -3.41
C PHE A 13 0.27 -2.51 -4.46
N VAL A 14 -0.39 -3.65 -4.26
CA VAL A 14 -1.47 -4.11 -5.15
C VAL A 14 -2.61 -3.09 -5.19
N ALA A 15 -3.03 -2.54 -4.05
CA ALA A 15 -4.08 -1.52 -4.00
C ALA A 15 -3.70 -0.25 -4.79
N VAL A 16 -2.43 0.19 -4.75
CA VAL A 16 -1.94 1.31 -5.56
C VAL A 16 -1.95 0.95 -7.05
N ALA A 17 -1.47 -0.24 -7.42
CA ALA A 17 -1.42 -0.69 -8.82
C ALA A 17 -2.83 -0.80 -9.44
N GLU A 18 -3.81 -1.28 -8.69
CA GLU A 18 -5.20 -1.42 -9.15
C GLU A 18 -5.93 -0.07 -9.28
N THR A 19 -5.64 0.87 -8.37
CA THR A 19 -6.36 2.16 -8.34
C THR A 19 -5.68 3.25 -9.15
N GLY A 20 -4.37 3.16 -9.36
CA GLY A 20 -3.54 4.21 -9.96
C GLY A 20 -3.53 5.52 -9.16
N ASN A 21 -4.00 5.52 -7.91
CA ASN A 21 -4.17 6.73 -7.11
C ASN A 21 -3.95 6.46 -5.62
N PHE A 22 -3.01 7.18 -5.01
CA PHE A 22 -2.61 6.97 -3.61
C PHE A 22 -3.73 7.25 -2.60
N THR A 23 -4.62 8.22 -2.86
CA THR A 23 -5.75 8.50 -1.98
C THR A 23 -6.75 7.34 -1.97
N LYS A 24 -7.14 6.85 -3.16
CA LYS A 24 -8.05 5.70 -3.28
C LYS A 24 -7.44 4.40 -2.76
N ALA A 25 -6.14 4.20 -2.98
CA ALA A 25 -5.42 3.06 -2.44
C ALA A 25 -5.42 3.06 -0.90
N ALA A 26 -5.27 4.24 -0.28
CA ALA A 26 -5.27 4.39 1.17
C ALA A 26 -6.64 4.08 1.79
N GLU A 27 -7.74 4.52 1.15
CA GLU A 27 -9.09 4.12 1.53
C GLU A 27 -9.26 2.59 1.49
N LYS A 28 -8.80 1.94 0.41
CA LYS A 28 -8.87 0.48 0.25
C LYS A 28 -7.97 -0.28 1.25
N ALA A 29 -6.83 0.30 1.61
CA ALA A 29 -5.87 -0.27 2.56
C ALA A 29 -6.21 0.02 4.04
N GLY A 30 -7.21 0.86 4.33
CA GLY A 30 -7.54 1.28 5.69
C GLY A 30 -6.43 2.12 6.35
N ARG A 31 -5.71 2.93 5.57
CA ARG A 31 -4.58 3.75 6.01
C ARG A 31 -4.75 5.20 5.61
N THR A 32 -3.94 6.10 6.16
CA THR A 32 -3.85 7.46 5.61
C THR A 32 -3.09 7.44 4.29
N GLN A 33 -3.39 8.40 3.41
CA GLN A 33 -2.64 8.55 2.15
C GLN A 33 -1.14 8.72 2.40
N SER A 34 -0.75 9.50 3.41
CA SER A 34 0.65 9.67 3.81
C SER A 34 1.32 8.36 4.23
N ALA A 35 0.61 7.46 4.92
CA ALA A 35 1.14 6.16 5.33
C ALA A 35 1.31 5.16 4.17
N VAL A 36 0.63 5.39 3.04
CA VAL A 36 0.79 4.59 1.82
C VAL A 36 1.94 5.11 0.95
N SER A 37 2.33 6.38 1.09
CA SER A 37 3.45 6.99 0.33
C SER A 37 4.83 6.83 0.98
N MET A 38 4.88 6.43 2.25
CA MET A 38 6.12 6.23 3.02
C MET A 38 6.70 4.83 2.83
#